data_AF-A0A1R1CGS6-F1
#
_entry.id   AF-A0A1R1CGS6-F1
#
_cell.length_a   1.000
_cell.length_b   1.000
_cell.length_c   1.000
_cell.angle_alpha   90.00
_cell.angle_beta   90.00
_cell.angle_gamma   90.00
#
_symmetry.space_group_name_H-M   'P 1'
#
loop_
_entity.id
_entity.type
_entity.pdbx_description
1 polymer ?
#
loop_
_entity_poly.entity_id
_entity_poly.type
_entity_poly.pdbx_seq_one_letter_code
_entity_poly.pdbx_strand_id
1 'polypeptide(L)'
;MNISNQEQKRIRLKQFLKILSEDPSLLQKTDHGEARPLSELLMATGCRLCNEPIDMAELMSQLLGKLGLKACSTEMMEYIMNGGTVDDFMNTAQ
;
A
#
# COMPACT_ATOMS: atom_id res chain seq x y z
N MET A 1 1.45 29.94 36.84
CA MET A 1 1.90 30.55 35.56
C MET A 1 1.89 29.56 34.37
N ASN A 2 1.01 28.54 34.34
CA ASN A 2 1.09 27.42 33.38
C ASN A 2 0.03 27.44 32.26
N ILE A 3 -0.99 28.30 32.39
CA ILE A 3 -2.14 28.38 31.46
C ILE A 3 -1.75 29.09 30.13
N SER A 4 -0.79 30.02 30.18
CA SER A 4 -0.31 30.79 29.01
C SER A 4 0.39 29.90 27.96
N ASN A 5 1.09 28.85 28.40
CA ASN A 5 1.85 27.97 27.50
C ASN A 5 0.92 27.10 26.63
N GLN A 6 -0.18 26.62 27.22
CA GLN A 6 -1.12 25.72 26.55
C GLN A 6 -1.92 26.47 25.49
N GLU A 7 -2.31 27.71 25.77
CA GLU A 7 -3.03 28.56 24.81
C GLU A 7 -2.14 28.95 23.62
N GLN A 8 -0.88 29.31 23.88
CA GLN A 8 0.10 29.57 22.81
C GLN A 8 0.32 28.34 21.91
N LYS A 9 0.37 27.14 22.49
CA LYS A 9 0.47 25.89 21.71
C LYS A 9 -0.78 25.65 20.86
N ARG A 10 -1.98 25.92 21.38
CA ARG A 10 -3.23 25.82 20.61
C ARG A 10 -3.25 26.79 19.43
N ILE A 11 -2.80 28.02 19.63
CA ILE A 11 -2.74 29.04 18.58
C ILE A 11 -1.75 28.61 17.48
N ARG A 12 -0.55 28.17 17.85
CA ARG A 12 0.45 27.67 16.89
C ARG A 12 -0.05 26.46 16.11
N LEU A 13 -0.71 25.52 16.78
CA LEU A 13 -1.29 24.33 16.14
C LEU A 13 -2.40 24.73 15.14
N LYS A 14 -3.29 25.65 15.51
CA LYS A 14 -4.33 26.14 14.59
C LYS A 14 -3.74 26.81 13.35
N GLN A 15 -2.70 27.62 13.52
CA GLN A 15 -2.02 28.27 12.39
C GLN A 15 -1.33 27.24 11.50
N PHE A 16 -0.65 26.27 12.08
CA PHE A 16 0.01 25.19 11.34
C PHE A 16 -0.99 24.36 10.52
N LEU A 17 -2.10 23.95 11.14
CA LEU A 17 -3.17 23.20 10.45
C LEU A 17 -3.81 24.01 9.33
N LYS A 18 -3.97 25.33 9.52
CA LYS A 18 -4.46 26.23 8.47
C LYS A 18 -3.51 26.27 7.27
N ILE A 19 -2.21 26.43 7.52
CA ILE A 19 -1.18 26.43 6.48
C ILE A 19 -1.19 25.10 5.72
N LEU A 20 -1.27 23.97 6.43
CA LEU A 20 -1.37 22.65 5.81
C LEU A 20 -2.64 22.49 4.95
N SER A 21 -3.78 23.01 5.40
CA SER A 21 -5.03 22.90 4.63
C SER A 21 -5.01 23.72 3.33
N GLU A 22 -4.15 24.72 3.25
CA GLU A 22 -3.98 25.59 2.08
C GLU A 22 -2.86 25.11 1.16
N ASP A 23 -2.16 24.01 1.49
CA ASP A 23 -1.04 23.48 0.71
C ASP A 23 -1.53 22.60 -0.47
N PRO A 24 -1.42 23.06 -1.72
CA PRO A 24 -1.86 22.32 -2.89
C PRO A 24 -0.99 21.08 -3.19
N SER A 25 0.21 20.97 -2.61
CA SER A 25 1.05 19.76 -2.76
C SER A 25 0.45 18.55 -2.02
N LEU A 26 -0.32 18.78 -0.95
CA LEU A 26 -1.07 17.72 -0.24
C LEU A 26 -2.32 17.27 -1.01
N LEU A 27 -2.78 18.08 -1.97
CA LEU A 27 -3.91 17.79 -2.86
C LEU A 27 -3.47 17.11 -4.15
N GLN A 28 -2.17 16.80 -4.33
CA GLN A 28 -1.74 15.84 -5.35
C GLN A 28 -2.31 14.47 -5.01
N LYS A 29 -3.58 14.26 -5.37
CA LYS A 29 -4.01 12.99 -5.89
C LYS A 29 -3.14 12.79 -7.11
N THR A 30 -2.08 11.99 -6.97
CA THR A 30 -1.47 11.35 -8.12
C THR A 30 -2.59 10.86 -9.00
N ASP A 31 -2.56 11.25 -10.27
CA ASP A 31 -3.46 10.86 -11.36
C ASP A 31 -3.36 9.35 -11.66
N HIS A 32 -3.35 8.51 -10.63
CA HIS A 32 -3.63 7.09 -10.74
C HIS A 32 -5.14 7.00 -10.95
N GLY A 33 -5.55 7.00 -12.22
CA GLY A 33 -6.93 6.77 -12.63
C GLY A 33 -7.54 5.69 -11.74
N GLU A 34 -8.61 6.07 -11.03
CA GLU A 34 -9.27 5.33 -9.95
C GLU A 34 -8.68 3.94 -9.70
N ALA A 35 -7.62 3.88 -8.89
CA ALA A 35 -7.04 2.61 -8.48
C ALA A 35 -8.18 1.82 -7.83
N ARG A 36 -8.67 0.79 -8.54
CA ARG A 36 -9.80 -0.03 -8.07
C ARG A 36 -9.50 -0.46 -6.65
N PRO A 37 -10.48 -0.40 -5.74
CA PRO A 37 -10.24 -0.81 -4.36
C PRO A 37 -9.65 -2.22 -4.36
N LEU A 38 -8.67 -2.46 -3.50
CA LEU A 38 -7.96 -3.74 -3.42
C LEU A 38 -8.94 -4.91 -3.29
N SER A 39 -10.06 -4.71 -2.60
CA SER A 39 -11.14 -5.69 -2.50
C SER A 39 -11.72 -6.13 -3.85
N GLU A 40 -11.91 -5.20 -4.80
CA GLU A 40 -12.36 -5.53 -6.16
C GLU A 40 -11.30 -6.30 -6.95
N LEU A 41 -10.03 -5.91 -6.80
CA LEU A 41 -8.91 -6.62 -7.43
C LEU A 41 -8.78 -8.04 -6.89
N LEU A 42 -8.94 -8.23 -5.59
CA LEU A 42 -8.91 -9.54 -4.94
C LEU A 42 -10.14 -10.41 -5.29
N MET A 43 -11.32 -9.80 -5.49
CA MET A 43 -12.47 -10.55 -6.00
C MET A 43 -12.22 -11.11 -7.40
N ALA A 44 -11.56 -10.35 -8.28
CA ALA A 44 -11.18 -10.83 -9.61
C ALA A 44 -10.22 -12.04 -9.55
N THR A 45 -9.46 -12.16 -8.46
CA THR A 45 -8.53 -13.26 -8.23
C THR A 45 -9.19 -14.42 -7.49
N GLY A 46 -10.52 -14.41 -7.30
CA GLY A 46 -11.26 -15.47 -6.62
C GLY A 46 -11.00 -15.54 -5.11
N CYS A 47 -10.30 -14.56 -4.55
CA CYS A 47 -10.08 -14.45 -3.12
C CYS A 47 -11.39 -13.97 -2.47
N ARG A 48 -11.96 -14.81 -1.59
CA ARG A 48 -13.22 -14.49 -0.90
C ARG A 48 -12.90 -13.79 0.42
N LEU A 49 -13.16 -12.49 0.48
CA LEU A 49 -12.96 -11.69 1.69
C LEU A 49 -14.09 -11.98 2.70
N CYS A 50 -13.95 -13.04 3.48
CA CYS A 50 -14.95 -13.51 4.45
C CYS A 50 -14.74 -12.98 5.88
N ASN A 51 -14.28 -11.73 6.06
CA ASN A 51 -13.87 -11.18 7.37
C ASN A 51 -12.83 -12.03 8.13
N GLU A 52 -12.14 -12.94 7.42
CA GLU A 52 -11.08 -13.77 7.96
C GLU A 52 -9.71 -13.16 7.63
N PRO A 53 -8.66 -13.44 8.43
CA PRO A 53 -7.29 -13.05 8.10
C PRO A 53 -6.88 -13.65 6.75
N ILE A 54 -6.23 -12.85 5.92
CA ILE A 54 -5.73 -13.29 4.62
C ILE A 54 -4.29 -13.78 4.80
N ASP A 55 -4.01 -15.01 4.40
CA ASP A 55 -2.64 -15.47 4.19
C ASP A 55 -2.09 -14.83 2.91
N MET A 56 -1.25 -13.81 3.09
CA MET A 56 -0.63 -13.09 1.97
C MET A 56 0.33 -13.97 1.17
N ALA A 57 0.96 -14.97 1.79
CA ALA A 57 1.87 -15.88 1.09
C ALA A 57 1.09 -16.82 0.16
N GLU A 58 -0.03 -17.36 0.66
CA GLU A 58 -0.92 -18.19 -0.16
C GLU A 58 -1.54 -17.36 -1.29
N LEU A 59 -2.06 -16.17 -0.99
CA LEU A 59 -2.62 -15.26 -2.00
C LEU A 59 -1.59 -14.95 -3.09
N MET A 60 -0.37 -14.55 -2.73
CA MET A 60 0.67 -14.24 -3.70
C MET A 60 1.04 -15.45 -4.56
N SER A 61 1.15 -16.64 -3.96
CA SER A 61 1.42 -17.88 -4.70
C SER A 61 0.31 -18.20 -5.72
N GLN A 62 -0.96 -18.01 -5.34
CA GLN A 62 -2.09 -18.18 -6.25
C GLN A 62 -2.09 -17.15 -7.39
N LEU A 63 -1.72 -15.90 -7.11
CA LEU A 63 -1.61 -14.84 -8.12
C LEU A 63 -0.51 -15.14 -9.14
N LEU A 64 0.66 -15.56 -8.66
CA LEU A 64 1.78 -15.96 -9.53
C LEU A 64 1.38 -17.13 -10.44
N GLY A 65 0.71 -18.14 -9.88
CA GLY A 65 0.17 -19.27 -10.66
C GLY A 65 -0.84 -18.85 -11.73
N LYS A 66 -1.72 -17.87 -11.43
CA LYS A 66 -2.68 -17.32 -12.40
C LYS A 66 -2.02 -16.52 -13.53
N LEU A 67 -0.85 -15.95 -13.28
CA LEU A 67 -0.01 -15.30 -14.28
C LEU A 67 0.78 -16.31 -15.12
N GLY A 68 0.64 -17.62 -14.85
CA GLY A 68 1.35 -18.68 -15.55
C GLY A 68 2.76 -18.96 -15.02
N LEU A 69 3.16 -18.27 -13.94
CA LEU A 69 4.45 -18.47 -13.30
C LEU A 69 4.39 -19.73 -12.44
N LYS A 70 5.41 -20.58 -12.53
CA LYS A 70 5.51 -21.78 -11.68
C LYS A 70 6.01 -21.48 -10.26
N ALA A 71 6.39 -20.23 -10.01
CA ALA A 71 6.98 -19.83 -8.75
C ALA A 71 5.92 -19.48 -7.68
N CYS A 72 6.31 -19.63 -6.42
CA CYS A 72 5.51 -19.30 -5.25
C CYS A 72 6.02 -18.04 -4.53
N SER A 73 5.28 -17.60 -3.52
CA SER A 73 5.65 -16.44 -2.70
C SER A 73 7.02 -16.57 -2.06
N THR A 74 7.44 -17.79 -1.69
CA THR A 74 8.74 -18.05 -1.07
C THR A 74 9.88 -17.77 -2.02
N GLU A 75 9.80 -18.25 -3.26
CA GLU A 75 10.83 -18.05 -4.29
C GLU A 75 10.92 -16.57 -4.69
N MET A 76 9.78 -15.89 -4.77
CA MET A 76 9.73 -14.44 -4.98
C MET A 76 10.41 -13.68 -3.82
N MET A 77 10.11 -14.07 -2.57
CA MET A 77 10.71 -13.43 -1.40
C MET A 77 12.22 -13.66 -1.36
N GLU A 78 12.67 -14.87 -1.66
CA GLU A 78 14.10 -15.23 -1.73
C GLU A 78 14.83 -14.39 -2.80
N TYR A 79 14.23 -14.22 -3.98
CA TYR A 79 14.78 -13.37 -5.02
C TYR A 79 14.95 -11.91 -4.56
N ILE A 80 13.94 -11.37 -3.87
CA ILE A 80 13.97 -10.01 -3.32
C ILE A 80 15.02 -9.88 -2.20
N MET A 81 15.11 -10.88 -1.32
CA MET A 81 16.13 -10.90 -0.25
C MET A 81 17.56 -10.96 -0.79
N ASN A 82 17.74 -11.51 -2.00
CA ASN A 82 19.02 -11.53 -2.71
C ASN A 82 19.31 -10.22 -3.50
N GLY A 83 18.46 -9.20 -3.35
CA GLY A 83 18.66 -7.87 -3.94
C GLY A 83 17.93 -7.63 -5.26
N GLY A 84 17.09 -8.57 -5.71
CA GLY A 84 16.24 -8.40 -6.89
C GLY A 84 14.98 -7.57 -6.60
N THR A 85 14.29 -7.12 -7.65
CA THR A 85 13.01 -6.42 -7.54
C THR A 85 11.82 -7.30 -7.94
N VAL A 86 10.61 -6.88 -7.56
CA VAL A 86 9.37 -7.56 -7.98
C VAL A 86 9.23 -7.54 -9.51
N ASP A 87 9.50 -6.41 -10.15
CA ASP A 87 9.40 -6.29 -11.61
C ASP A 87 10.40 -7.22 -12.30
N ASP A 88 11.65 -7.27 -11.82
CA ASP A 88 12.66 -8.18 -12.37
C ASP A 88 12.25 -9.65 -12.21
N PHE A 89 11.69 -10.02 -11.06
CA PHE A 89 11.20 -11.37 -10.81
C PHE A 89 10.07 -11.75 -11.79
N MET A 90 9.10 -10.87 -11.98
CA MET A 90 7.97 -11.09 -12.88
C MET A 90 8.41 -11.25 -14.35
N ASN A 91 9.50 -10.59 -14.75
CA ASN A 91 10.05 -10.68 -16.10
C ASN A 91 10.98 -11.89 -16.31
N THR A 92 11.54 -12.45 -15.24
CA THR A 92 12.53 -13.55 -15.31
C THR A 92 11.92 -14.93 -15.04
N ALA A 93 10.77 -14.99 -14.36
CA ALA A 93 10.08 -16.23 -14.00
C ALA A 93 9.21 -16.83 -15.13
N GLN A 94 9.33 -16.33 -16.37
CA GLN A 94 8.53 -16.69 -17.55
C GLN A 94 8.94 -18.02 -18.20
#